data_AF-A0A954B5A6-F1
#
_entry.id   AF-A0A954B5A6-F1
#
_cell.length_a   1.000
_cell.length_b   1.000
_cell.length_c   1.000
_cell.angle_alpha   90.00
_cell.angle_beta   90.00
_cell.angle_gamma   90.00
#
_symmetry.space_group_name_H-M   'P 1'
#
loop_
_entity.id
_entity.type
_entity.pdbx_description
1 polymer ?
#
loop_
_entity_poly.entity_id
_entity_poly.type
_entity_poly.pdbx_seq_one_letter_code
_entity_poly.pdbx_strand_id
1 'polypeptide(L)'
;MKIEPGRNVGSSSSAGKAGKTAAPGFAPAADAPQRAAAATPTGAVTSLDAILALQGAEDPMQRRARQRRRGQEALDALEELEKGLLFGRAPGALRARLEALQGRSERTGDDGLDAVLNEIDVRLAVEAAKLERISGKV
;
A
#
# COMPACT_ATOMS: atom_id res chain seq x y z
N MET A 1 2.82 0.33 -43.32
CA MET A 1 1.47 0.93 -43.42
C MET A 1 1.25 1.76 -42.16
N LYS A 2 1.11 3.07 -42.30
CA LYS A 2 0.46 3.94 -41.32
C LYS A 2 -1.03 3.61 -41.33
N ILE A 3 -1.69 3.57 -40.18
CA ILE A 3 -2.87 4.38 -39.80
C ILE A 3 -3.09 4.13 -38.29
N GLU A 4 -2.88 5.18 -37.50
CA GLU A 4 -3.68 5.52 -36.32
C GLU A 4 -4.35 6.88 -36.66
N PRO A 5 -5.33 7.43 -35.92
CA PRO A 5 -6.04 6.95 -34.71
C PRO A 5 -7.58 7.08 -34.83
N GLY A 6 -8.34 6.67 -33.82
CA GLY A 6 -9.80 6.83 -33.78
C GLY A 6 -10.35 7.12 -32.39
N ARG A 7 -10.29 8.39 -31.99
CA ARG A 7 -10.90 8.99 -30.80
C ARG A 7 -12.42 8.97 -30.91
N ASN A 8 -13.13 8.51 -29.89
CA ASN A 8 -14.59 8.60 -29.77
C ASN A 8 -14.96 9.61 -28.67
N VAL A 9 -15.34 10.82 -29.10
CA VAL A 9 -16.10 11.79 -28.31
C VAL A 9 -17.44 12.00 -29.03
N GLY A 10 -18.54 11.80 -28.30
CA GLY A 10 -19.92 12.06 -28.71
C GLY A 10 -20.83 11.43 -27.67
N SER A 11 -21.82 12.09 -27.07
CA SER A 11 -22.79 12.98 -27.69
C SER A 11 -23.29 14.02 -26.68
N SER A 12 -23.16 15.30 -27.03
CA SER A 12 -24.05 16.37 -26.56
C SER A 12 -25.35 16.29 -27.35
N SER A 13 -26.48 15.99 -26.69
CA SER A 13 -27.81 16.08 -27.29
C SER A 13 -28.41 17.48 -27.13
N SER A 14 -29.06 17.90 -28.20
CA SER A 14 -29.52 19.23 -28.60
C SER A 14 -30.89 19.65 -28.10
N ALA A 15 -31.10 20.98 -28.12
CA ALA A 15 -32.33 21.71 -28.48
C ALA A 15 -33.57 21.53 -27.58
N GLY A 16 -34.38 22.55 -27.31
CA GLY A 16 -34.43 23.94 -27.72
C GLY A 16 -35.78 24.50 -27.27
N LYS A 17 -35.84 25.76 -26.86
CA LYS A 17 -37.12 26.49 -26.83
C LYS A 17 -36.89 27.93 -27.25
N ALA A 18 -37.39 28.23 -28.44
CA ALA A 18 -37.52 29.56 -28.99
C ALA A 18 -38.60 30.34 -28.22
N GLY A 19 -38.41 31.66 -28.10
CA GLY A 19 -39.52 32.54 -27.76
C GLY A 19 -39.15 33.93 -27.28
N LYS A 20 -39.01 34.83 -28.25
CA LYS A 20 -39.29 36.29 -28.21
C LYS A 20 -38.23 37.24 -27.67
N THR A 21 -37.68 37.97 -28.63
CA THR A 21 -37.01 39.26 -28.57
C THR A 21 -37.93 40.38 -28.07
N ALA A 22 -37.48 41.10 -27.03
CA ALA A 22 -37.69 42.53 -26.85
C ALA A 22 -36.59 43.05 -25.89
N ALA A 23 -35.79 44.02 -26.32
CA ALA A 23 -34.83 44.75 -25.49
C ALA A 23 -35.40 46.14 -25.14
N PRO A 24 -34.73 46.96 -24.32
CA PRO A 24 -34.23 46.71 -22.96
C PRO A 24 -34.89 47.69 -21.96
N GLY A 25 -35.10 47.27 -20.72
CA GLY A 25 -35.55 48.16 -19.63
C GLY A 25 -34.54 48.13 -18.50
N PHE A 26 -33.69 49.16 -18.41
CA PHE A 26 -32.85 49.39 -17.24
C PHE A 26 -33.68 50.09 -16.16
N ALA A 27 -33.81 49.45 -15.00
CA ALA A 27 -34.33 50.06 -13.77
C ALA A 27 -33.44 49.61 -12.60
N PRO A 28 -32.75 50.52 -11.88
CA PRO A 28 -32.02 50.15 -10.68
C PRO A 28 -33.04 49.98 -9.53
N ALA A 29 -33.24 48.74 -9.09
CA ALA A 29 -33.96 48.47 -7.85
C ALA A 29 -33.02 48.78 -6.68
N ALA A 30 -33.56 49.53 -5.73
CA ALA A 30 -32.88 50.06 -4.56
C ALA A 30 -32.31 48.97 -3.65
N ASP A 31 -31.27 49.40 -2.94
CA ASP A 31 -30.47 48.71 -1.94
C ASP A 31 -31.31 47.93 -0.91
N ALA A 32 -31.05 46.63 -0.78
CA ALA A 32 -31.50 45.82 0.33
C ALA A 32 -30.33 44.95 0.79
N PRO A 33 -29.90 45.00 2.07
CA PRO A 33 -28.78 44.21 2.52
C PRO A 33 -29.22 42.75 2.63
N GLN A 34 -28.85 41.94 1.64
CA GLN A 34 -28.90 40.49 1.74
C GLN A 34 -27.97 40.07 2.88
N ARG A 35 -28.54 39.68 4.02
CA ARG A 35 -27.77 39.17 5.15
C ARG A 35 -27.14 37.83 4.73
N ALA A 36 -25.84 37.84 4.49
CA ALA A 36 -25.07 36.62 4.26
C ALA A 36 -25.25 35.69 5.46
N ALA A 37 -25.86 34.53 5.23
CA ALA A 37 -25.87 33.45 6.21
C ALA A 37 -24.41 33.03 6.45
N ALA A 38 -23.96 33.14 7.69
CA ALA A 38 -22.63 32.68 8.07
C ALA A 38 -22.53 31.17 7.80
N ALA A 39 -21.62 30.78 6.92
CA ALA A 39 -21.27 29.37 6.73
C ALA A 39 -20.67 28.86 8.04
N THR A 40 -21.31 27.87 8.65
CA THR A 40 -20.78 27.12 9.78
C THR A 40 -19.58 26.30 9.30
N PRO A 41 -18.38 26.44 9.90
CA PRO A 41 -17.22 25.65 9.50
C PRO A 41 -17.38 24.20 10.00
N THR A 42 -17.91 23.32 9.17
CA THR A 42 -17.82 21.86 9.36
C THR A 42 -16.43 21.38 8.89
N GLY A 43 -15.37 21.70 9.63
CA GLY A 43 -14.00 21.45 9.15
C GLY A 43 -12.98 20.91 10.15
N ALA A 44 -13.30 20.83 11.45
CA ALA A 44 -12.29 20.53 12.47
C ALA A 44 -12.12 19.03 12.79
N VAL A 45 -13.12 18.20 12.52
CA VAL A 45 -13.10 16.79 12.96
C VAL A 45 -12.32 15.91 11.97
N THR A 46 -12.40 16.19 10.66
CA THR A 46 -11.62 15.48 9.63
C THR A 46 -10.12 15.76 9.68
N SER A 47 -9.69 16.90 10.23
CA SER A 47 -8.27 17.24 10.33
C SER A 47 -7.52 16.46 11.41
N LEU A 48 -8.19 16.09 12.51
CA LEU A 48 -7.52 15.38 13.60
C LEU A 48 -7.32 13.90 13.27
N ASP A 49 -8.33 13.24 12.69
CA ASP A 49 -8.19 11.86 12.20
C ASP A 49 -7.14 11.74 11.09
N ALA A 50 -7.01 12.77 10.24
CA ALA A 50 -5.94 12.83 9.24
C ALA A 50 -4.53 12.99 9.86
N ILE A 51 -4.40 13.71 10.97
CA ILE A 51 -3.13 13.86 11.72
C ILE A 51 -2.80 12.57 12.49
N LEU A 52 -3.79 11.92 13.10
CA LEU A 52 -3.61 10.63 13.79
C LEU A 52 -3.26 9.50 12.79
N ALA A 53 -3.89 9.49 11.61
CA ALA A 53 -3.54 8.55 10.53
C ALA A 53 -2.09 8.74 10.04
N LEU A 54 -1.58 9.99 10.04
CA LEU A 54 -0.20 10.30 9.67
C LEU A 54 0.81 9.86 10.75
N GLN A 55 0.43 9.86 12.02
CA GLN A 55 1.29 9.45 13.14
C GLN A 55 1.40 7.92 13.31
N GLY A 56 0.52 7.15 12.68
CA GLY A 56 0.55 5.68 12.70
C GLY A 56 1.42 5.05 11.60
N ALA A 57 1.82 5.82 10.58
CA ALA A 57 2.63 5.31 9.48
C ALA A 57 4.11 5.32 9.87
N GLU A 58 4.64 4.13 10.19
CA GLU A 58 6.07 3.96 10.45
C GLU A 58 6.92 4.50 9.29
N ASP A 59 7.99 5.24 9.63
CA ASP A 59 8.92 5.84 8.68
C ASP A 59 9.46 4.77 7.71
N PRO A 60 9.32 4.95 6.38
CA PRO A 60 9.86 4.04 5.37
C PRO A 60 11.32 3.67 5.60
N MET A 61 12.14 4.58 6.13
CA MET A 61 13.55 4.33 6.43
C MET A 61 13.71 3.29 7.56
N GLN A 62 12.92 3.42 8.62
CA GLN A 62 12.95 2.51 9.77
C GLN A 62 12.44 1.12 9.39
N ARG A 63 11.35 1.07 8.59
CA ARG A 63 10.83 -0.19 8.03
C ARG A 63 11.86 -0.90 7.16
N ARG A 64 12.53 -0.18 6.26
CA ARG A 64 13.62 -0.72 5.43
C ARG A 64 14.76 -1.29 6.29
N ALA A 65 15.19 -0.54 7.32
CA ALA A 65 16.26 -0.98 8.22
C ALA A 65 15.87 -2.24 9.02
N ARG A 66 14.64 -2.31 9.53
CA ARG A 66 14.11 -3.49 10.22
C ARG A 66 14.06 -4.71 9.31
N GLN A 67 13.51 -4.57 8.11
CA GLN A 67 13.37 -5.67 7.17
C GLN A 67 14.74 -6.16 6.66
N ARG A 68 15.71 -5.26 6.47
CA ARG A 68 17.11 -5.63 6.18
C ARG A 68 17.71 -6.47 7.32
N ARG A 69 17.57 -6.02 8.57
CA ARG A 69 18.05 -6.77 9.74
C ARG A 69 17.38 -8.15 9.84
N ARG A 70 16.07 -8.22 9.62
CA ARG A 70 15.32 -9.48 9.58
C ARG A 70 15.82 -10.41 8.47
N GLY A 71 16.16 -9.88 7.30
CA GLY A 71 16.82 -10.63 6.23
C GLY A 71 18.17 -11.22 6.65
N GLN A 72 19.00 -10.46 7.38
CA GLN A 72 20.26 -10.96 7.93
C GLN A 72 20.02 -12.08 8.96
N GLU A 73 19.08 -11.86 9.90
CA GLU A 73 18.70 -12.88 10.89
C GLU A 73 18.16 -14.17 10.23
N ALA A 74 17.54 -14.04 9.06
CA ALA A 74 17.07 -15.17 8.26
C ALA A 74 18.22 -15.94 7.59
N LEU A 75 19.19 -15.24 7.01
CA LEU A 75 20.38 -15.87 6.45
C LEU A 75 21.19 -16.61 7.52
N ASP A 76 21.37 -16.01 8.71
CA ASP A 76 22.05 -16.65 9.83
C ASP A 76 21.32 -17.93 10.28
N ALA A 77 19.98 -17.91 10.30
CA ALA A 77 19.19 -19.08 10.66
C ALA A 77 19.28 -20.21 9.61
N LEU A 78 19.40 -19.86 8.32
CA LEU A 78 19.64 -20.81 7.24
C LEU A 78 21.05 -21.42 7.33
N GLU A 79 22.06 -20.62 7.67
CA GLU A 79 23.43 -21.12 7.87
C GLU A 79 23.52 -22.06 9.09
N GLU A 80 22.83 -21.73 10.18
CA GLU A 80 22.73 -22.61 11.34
C GLU A 80 22.03 -23.93 11.00
N LEU A 81 21.02 -23.88 10.12
CA LEU A 81 20.37 -25.09 9.62
C LEU A 81 21.34 -25.95 8.82
N GLU A 82 22.07 -25.35 7.89
CA GLU A 82 23.08 -26.05 7.09
C GLU A 82 24.09 -26.77 7.98
N LYS A 83 24.67 -26.04 8.96
CA LYS A 83 25.59 -26.62 9.95
C LYS A 83 24.94 -27.76 10.73
N GLY A 84 23.72 -27.57 11.23
CA GLY A 84 22.99 -28.59 11.97
C GLY A 84 22.81 -29.87 11.17
N LEU A 85 22.39 -29.75 9.90
CA LEU A 85 22.20 -30.87 8.99
C LEU A 85 23.51 -31.60 8.68
N LEU A 86 24.63 -30.89 8.52
CA LEU A 86 25.96 -31.50 8.35
C LEU A 86 26.36 -32.36 9.55
N PHE A 87 25.97 -31.98 10.76
CA PHE A 87 26.18 -32.77 11.98
C PHE A 87 25.08 -33.80 12.27
N GLY A 88 24.13 -34.00 11.34
CA GLY A 88 23.04 -34.96 11.48
C GLY A 88 21.98 -34.56 12.51
N ARG A 89 21.88 -33.27 12.87
CA ARG A 89 20.90 -32.74 13.81
C ARG A 89 19.90 -31.87 13.05
N ALA A 90 18.61 -32.21 13.12
CA ALA A 90 17.52 -31.36 12.63
C ALA A 90 16.77 -30.79 13.85
N PRO A 91 17.11 -29.58 14.33
CA PRO A 91 16.50 -29.06 15.56
C PRO A 91 15.06 -28.61 15.24
N GLY A 92 14.06 -29.23 15.88
CA GLY A 92 12.66 -28.78 15.77
C GLY A 92 12.47 -27.30 16.15
N ALA A 93 13.28 -26.80 17.09
CA ALA A 93 13.32 -25.38 17.45
C ALA A 93 13.74 -24.46 16.29
N LEU A 94 14.52 -24.96 15.34
CA LEU A 94 14.98 -24.19 14.19
C LEU A 94 13.85 -23.99 13.17
N ARG A 95 12.99 -25.01 12.96
CA ARG A 95 11.78 -24.87 12.13
C ARG A 95 10.92 -23.69 12.60
N ALA A 96 10.57 -23.66 13.88
CA ALA A 96 9.76 -22.58 14.46
C ALA A 96 10.42 -21.20 14.28
N ARG A 97 11.75 -21.12 14.36
CA ARG A 97 12.49 -19.90 14.09
C ARG A 97 12.39 -19.45 12.63
N LEU A 98 12.49 -20.37 11.66
CA LEU A 98 12.33 -20.05 10.23
C LEU A 98 10.92 -19.54 9.93
N GLU A 99 9.88 -20.21 10.45
CA GLU A 99 8.48 -19.80 10.31
C GLU A 99 8.23 -18.42 10.94
N ALA A 100 8.79 -18.16 12.13
CA ALA A 100 8.66 -16.87 12.81
C ALA A 100 9.41 -15.74 12.08
N LEU A 101 10.53 -16.03 11.41
CA LEU A 101 11.20 -15.08 10.53
C LEU A 101 10.32 -14.80 9.32
N GLN A 102 9.80 -15.82 8.65
CA GLN A 102 8.91 -15.71 7.49
C GLN A 102 7.66 -14.85 7.80
N GLY A 103 7.02 -15.06 8.95
CA GLY A 103 5.83 -14.31 9.37
C GLY A 103 6.05 -12.82 9.65
N ARG A 104 7.30 -12.36 9.76
CA ARG A 104 7.68 -10.95 9.96
C ARG A 104 7.95 -10.18 8.65
N SER A 105 7.68 -10.79 7.50
CA SER A 105 7.90 -10.20 6.18
C SER A 105 6.96 -9.03 5.91
N GLU A 106 7.51 -7.92 5.44
CA GLU A 106 6.75 -6.72 5.07
C GLU A 106 7.45 -6.01 3.90
N ARG A 107 6.67 -5.30 3.07
CA ARG A 107 7.23 -4.49 1.97
C ARG A 107 7.97 -3.27 2.50
N THR A 108 9.15 -3.01 1.98
CA THR A 108 9.99 -1.88 2.38
C THR A 108 9.78 -0.63 1.54
N GLY A 109 9.19 -0.79 0.34
CA GLY A 109 9.08 0.28 -0.65
C GLY A 109 10.35 0.46 -1.50
N ASP A 110 11.29 -0.49 -1.39
CA ASP A 110 12.43 -0.63 -2.29
C ASP A 110 12.29 -1.96 -3.04
N ASP A 111 11.96 -1.88 -4.33
CA ASP A 111 11.69 -3.07 -5.13
C ASP A 111 12.89 -4.04 -5.20
N GLY A 112 14.11 -3.52 -5.16
CA GLY A 112 15.32 -4.34 -5.19
C GLY A 112 15.52 -5.11 -3.89
N LEU A 113 15.33 -4.45 -2.75
CA LEU A 113 15.40 -5.11 -1.44
C LEU A 113 14.24 -6.10 -1.26
N ASP A 114 13.03 -5.71 -1.64
CA ASP A 114 11.83 -6.54 -1.51
C ASP A 114 11.97 -7.82 -2.35
N ALA A 115 12.57 -7.75 -3.55
CA ALA A 115 12.85 -8.92 -4.36
C ALA A 115 13.80 -9.92 -3.68
N VAL A 116 14.90 -9.43 -3.09
CA VAL A 116 15.87 -10.29 -2.39
C VAL A 116 15.27 -10.88 -1.12
N LEU A 117 14.53 -10.09 -0.34
CA LEU A 117 13.84 -10.58 0.86
C LEU A 117 12.82 -11.66 0.52
N ASN A 118 12.11 -11.51 -0.61
CA ASN A 118 11.17 -12.52 -1.08
C ASN A 118 11.88 -13.84 -1.48
N GLU A 119 13.05 -13.78 -2.11
CA GLU A 119 13.84 -14.99 -2.40
C GLU A 119 14.25 -15.71 -1.11
N ILE A 120 14.71 -14.95 -0.10
CA ILE A 120 15.03 -15.49 1.23
C ILE A 120 13.78 -16.15 1.85
N ASP A 121 12.61 -15.51 1.75
CA ASP A 121 11.36 -16.03 2.31
C ASP A 121 10.89 -17.33 1.66
N VAL A 122 11.05 -17.44 0.34
CA VAL A 122 10.79 -18.70 -0.38
C VAL A 122 11.73 -19.79 0.13
N ARG A 123 13.01 -19.48 0.33
CA ARG A 123 13.97 -20.45 0.88
C ARG A 123 13.60 -20.86 2.31
N LEU A 124 13.24 -19.91 3.18
CA LEU A 124 12.78 -20.21 4.55
C LEU A 124 11.59 -21.19 4.53
N ALA A 125 10.59 -20.93 3.69
CA ALA A 125 9.39 -21.78 3.57
C ALA A 125 9.75 -23.20 3.11
N VAL A 126 10.62 -23.31 2.11
CA VAL A 126 11.09 -24.62 1.59
C VAL A 126 11.86 -25.39 2.66
N GLU A 127 12.77 -24.74 3.39
CA GLU A 127 13.56 -25.42 4.42
C GLU A 127 12.69 -25.82 5.63
N ALA A 128 11.72 -25.00 6.03
CA ALA A 128 10.74 -25.37 7.06
C ALA A 128 9.91 -26.61 6.67
N ALA A 129 9.42 -26.67 5.42
CA ALA A 129 8.68 -27.82 4.90
C ALA A 129 9.54 -29.09 4.79
N LYS A 130 10.83 -28.95 4.43
CA LYS A 130 11.77 -30.08 4.44
C LYS A 130 11.97 -30.64 5.85
N LEU A 131 12.13 -29.77 6.84
CA LEU A 131 12.27 -30.18 8.24
C LEU A 131 11.02 -30.89 8.75
N GLU A 132 9.83 -30.42 8.39
CA GLU A 132 8.58 -31.12 8.68
C GLU A 132 8.55 -32.53 8.09
N ARG A 133 8.95 -32.68 6.82
CA ARG A 133 8.98 -33.98 6.15
C ARG A 133 10.01 -34.93 6.74
N ILE A 134 11.17 -34.42 7.20
CA ILE A 134 12.20 -35.23 7.85
C ILE A 134 11.72 -35.67 9.24
N SER A 135 11.10 -34.77 10.01
CA SER A 135 10.61 -35.08 11.35
C SER A 135 9.38 -35.98 11.35
N GLY A 136 8.52 -35.92 10.34
CA GLY A 136 7.32 -36.77 10.22
C GLY A 136 7.58 -38.17 9.63
N LYS A 137 8.83 -38.49 9.27
CA LYS A 137 9.24 -39.81 8.78
C LYS A 137 9.91 -40.68 9.84
N VAL A 138 10.01 -40.20 11.07
CA VAL A 138 10.44 -40.95 12.26
C VAL A 138 9.20 -41.49 12.96
#